data_AF-A0A3P8D1G5-F1
#
_entry.id   AF-A0A3P8D1G5-F1
#
_cell.length_a   1.000
_cell.length_b   1.000
_cell.length_c   1.000
_cell.angle_alpha   90.00
_cell.angle_beta   90.00
_cell.angle_gamma   90.00
#
_symmetry.space_group_name_H-M   'P 1'
#
loop_
_entity.id
_entity.type
_entity.pdbx_description
1 polymer ?
#
loop_
_entity_poly.entity_id
_entity_poly.type
_entity_poly.pdbx_seq_one_letter_code
_entity_poly.pdbx_strand_id
1 'polypeptide(L)'
;MEVMMFLLVTSLLITTSSANYTDDFARNVMFPLSAAAYSNHPWICLATHFPYSKLYRQIFVDCDSFEGDICSGFTAVMPRYKAIAMSFRFLLFVTGHSLGGAMASLAASYLVATGLAERSKVKLVTSGQPRTGDKLFALNHDSQLDFSYRVTHWHDIVPHIPVFYQQGMPPANFTICSGGEDNNCSNGVWHTSISDHRQYFSQLVSQYGARGCY
;
A
#
# COMPACT_ATOMS: atom_id res chain seq x y z
N MET A 1 12.06 -52.32 -30.48
CA MET A 1 12.71 -51.00 -30.38
C MET A 1 11.60 -49.99 -30.14
N GLU A 2 11.42 -49.57 -28.89
CA GLU A 2 10.47 -48.52 -28.55
C GLU A 2 11.17 -47.16 -28.71
N VAL A 3 10.53 -46.23 -29.44
CA VAL A 3 11.07 -44.88 -29.64
C VAL A 3 10.56 -44.00 -28.50
N MET A 4 11.38 -43.83 -27.47
CA MET A 4 11.06 -42.97 -26.33
C MET A 4 11.17 -41.50 -26.76
N MET A 5 10.02 -40.89 -27.06
CA MET A 5 9.92 -39.50 -27.48
C MET A 5 10.20 -38.56 -26.29
N PHE A 6 11.45 -38.12 -26.15
CA PHE A 6 11.82 -37.09 -25.18
C PHE A 6 11.19 -35.75 -25.54
N LEU A 7 10.09 -35.42 -24.86
CA LEU A 7 9.57 -34.07 -24.78
C LEU A 7 10.60 -33.19 -24.06
N LEU A 8 11.42 -32.49 -24.85
CA LEU A 8 12.22 -31.35 -24.40
C LEU A 8 11.28 -30.22 -23.98
N VAL A 9 10.74 -30.32 -22.76
CA VAL A 9 10.14 -29.18 -22.06
C VAL A 9 11.29 -28.23 -21.78
N THR A 10 11.50 -27.29 -22.69
CA THR A 10 12.31 -26.10 -22.43
C THR A 10 11.62 -25.36 -21.30
N SER A 11 12.11 -25.56 -20.08
CA SER A 11 11.75 -24.72 -18.94
C SER A 11 12.25 -23.33 -19.25
N LEU A 12 11.39 -22.55 -19.92
CA LEU A 12 11.55 -21.11 -20.01
C LEU A 12 11.54 -20.63 -18.57
N LEU A 13 12.73 -20.37 -18.03
CA LEU A 13 12.91 -19.65 -16.78
C LEU A 13 12.37 -18.25 -17.04
N ILE A 14 11.06 -18.10 -16.91
CA ILE A 14 10.41 -16.82 -16.73
C ILE A 14 10.98 -16.32 -15.41
N THR A 15 12.05 -15.55 -15.50
CA THR A 15 12.52 -14.73 -14.40
C THR A 15 11.42 -13.72 -14.15
N THR A 16 10.45 -14.11 -13.31
CA THR A 16 9.53 -13.18 -12.69
C THR A 16 10.39 -12.21 -11.92
N SER A 17 10.67 -11.06 -12.52
CA SER A 17 11.32 -9.97 -11.80
C SER A 17 10.34 -9.55 -10.71
N SER A 18 10.53 -10.08 -9.49
CA SER A 18 9.89 -9.50 -8.31
C SER A 18 10.24 -8.03 -8.36
N ALA A 19 9.25 -7.17 -8.55
CA ALA A 19 9.52 -5.75 -8.53
C ALA A 19 10.00 -5.45 -7.10
N ASN A 20 11.24 -5.03 -6.94
CA ASN A 20 11.73 -4.72 -5.61
C ASN A 20 11.17 -3.37 -5.17
N TYR A 21 10.97 -3.21 -3.86
CA TYR A 21 10.62 -1.93 -3.26
C TYR A 21 11.67 -0.86 -3.64
N THR A 22 11.19 0.35 -3.96
CA THR A 22 12.03 1.54 -4.08
C THR A 22 11.35 2.72 -3.38
N ASP A 23 12.15 3.55 -2.70
CA ASP A 23 11.67 4.78 -2.07
C ASP A 23 10.99 5.70 -3.09
N ASP A 24 11.54 5.81 -4.31
CA ASP A 24 10.93 6.58 -5.41
C ASP A 24 9.50 6.12 -5.74
N PHE A 25 9.27 4.81 -5.89
CA PHE A 25 7.92 4.29 -6.17
C PHE A 25 6.96 4.53 -4.99
N ALA A 26 7.42 4.34 -3.75
CA ALA A 26 6.60 4.59 -2.57
C ALA A 26 6.25 6.08 -2.42
N ARG A 27 7.25 6.96 -2.50
CA ARG A 27 7.18 8.41 -2.28
C ARG A 27 6.47 9.16 -3.41
N ASN A 28 6.73 8.80 -4.67
CA ASN A 28 6.30 9.56 -5.84
C ASN A 28 5.13 8.90 -6.61
N VAL A 29 4.75 7.66 -6.28
CA VAL A 29 3.58 6.98 -6.88
C VAL A 29 2.55 6.60 -5.83
N MET A 30 2.91 5.75 -4.87
CA MET A 30 1.93 5.18 -3.93
C MET A 30 1.43 6.21 -2.90
N PHE A 31 2.31 7.09 -2.43
CA PHE A 31 1.96 8.13 -1.46
C PHE A 31 1.01 9.20 -2.03
N PRO A 32 1.23 9.82 -3.22
CA PRO A 32 0.24 10.71 -3.82
C PRO A 32 -1.09 10.00 -4.10
N LEU A 33 -1.08 8.73 -4.54
CA LEU A 33 -2.32 7.95 -4.71
C LEU A 33 -3.09 7.75 -3.41
N SER A 34 -2.41 7.47 -2.29
CA SER A 34 -3.05 7.39 -0.97
C SER A 34 -3.52 8.76 -0.48
N ALA A 35 -2.72 9.81 -0.66
CA ALA A 35 -3.06 11.16 -0.23
C ALA A 35 -4.26 11.72 -1.00
N ALA A 36 -4.40 11.40 -2.29
CA ALA A 36 -5.53 11.82 -3.12
C ALA A 36 -6.90 11.46 -2.51
N ALA A 37 -7.02 10.34 -1.79
CA ALA A 37 -8.27 9.91 -1.14
C ALA A 37 -8.69 10.85 0.01
N TYR A 38 -7.76 11.65 0.56
CA TYR A 38 -8.07 12.71 1.51
C TYR A 38 -8.71 13.95 0.88
N SER A 39 -8.72 14.05 -0.45
CA SER A 39 -9.43 15.11 -1.17
C SER A 39 -10.83 14.67 -1.62
N ASN A 40 -11.78 15.60 -1.58
CA ASN A 40 -13.05 15.48 -2.29
C ASN A 40 -12.85 15.60 -3.83
N HIS A 41 -11.65 16.01 -4.26
CA HIS A 41 -11.27 16.25 -5.65
C HIS A 41 -9.95 15.49 -5.99
N PRO A 42 -9.91 14.14 -5.89
CA PRO A 42 -8.69 13.35 -6.06
C PRO A 42 -8.05 13.51 -7.44
N TRP A 43 -8.85 13.88 -8.46
CA TRP A 43 -8.36 14.15 -9.80
C TRP A 43 -7.35 15.30 -9.89
N ILE A 44 -7.32 16.22 -8.92
CA ILE A 44 -6.31 17.28 -8.85
C ILE A 44 -4.94 16.65 -8.57
N CYS A 45 -4.82 15.85 -7.51
CA CYS A 45 -3.59 15.11 -7.18
C CYS A 45 -3.18 14.14 -8.31
N LEU A 46 -4.16 13.46 -8.92
CA LEU A 46 -3.92 12.61 -10.08
C LEU A 46 -3.37 13.39 -11.29
N ALA A 47 -3.88 14.59 -11.57
CA ALA A 47 -3.37 15.43 -12.65
C ALA A 47 -1.96 15.97 -12.35
N THR A 48 -1.66 16.33 -11.09
CA THR A 48 -0.35 16.82 -10.65
C THR A 48 0.76 15.77 -10.83
N HIS A 49 0.53 14.52 -10.38
CA HIS A 49 1.57 13.48 -10.34
C HIS A 49 1.49 12.46 -11.49
N PHE A 50 0.31 12.25 -12.06
CA PHE A 50 0.05 11.20 -13.05
C PHE A 50 -0.65 11.78 -14.28
N PRO A 51 0.07 12.57 -15.12
CA PRO A 51 -0.46 13.01 -16.40
C PRO A 51 -1.00 11.81 -17.20
N TYR A 52 -2.13 12.02 -17.86
CA TYR A 52 -2.91 11.01 -18.59
C TYR A 52 -3.61 9.93 -17.73
N SER A 53 -3.54 9.98 -16.40
CA SER A 53 -4.42 9.17 -15.55
C SER A 53 -5.88 9.67 -15.63
N LYS A 54 -6.84 8.77 -15.37
CA LYS A 54 -8.26 9.11 -15.35
C LYS A 54 -8.93 8.53 -14.11
N LEU A 55 -9.51 9.41 -13.28
CA LEU A 55 -10.44 9.01 -12.24
C LEU A 55 -11.63 8.28 -12.87
N TYR A 56 -11.89 7.04 -12.45
CA TYR A 56 -12.99 6.23 -12.98
C TYR A 56 -14.23 6.35 -12.10
N ARG A 57 -14.06 6.19 -10.78
CA ARG A 57 -15.12 6.35 -9.78
C ARG A 57 -14.52 6.81 -8.47
N GLN A 58 -15.18 7.73 -7.79
CA GLN A 58 -15.04 7.94 -6.36
C GLN A 58 -16.36 7.55 -5.69
N ILE A 59 -16.27 6.96 -4.51
CA ILE A 59 -17.38 6.58 -3.65
C ILE A 59 -17.15 7.30 -2.32
N PHE A 60 -18.23 7.86 -1.79
CA PHE A 60 -18.29 8.34 -0.43
C PHE A 60 -19.29 7.47 0.33
N VAL A 61 -18.96 7.08 1.55
CA VAL A 61 -19.81 6.26 2.42
C VAL A 61 -19.82 6.91 3.79
N ASP A 62 -20.99 7.09 4.38
CA ASP A 62 -21.09 7.44 5.80
C ASP A 62 -20.74 6.20 6.60
N CYS A 63 -19.68 6.27 7.42
CA CYS A 63 -19.07 5.09 8.00
C CYS A 63 -18.73 5.20 9.49
N ASP A 64 -19.21 6.25 10.14
CA ASP A 64 -19.45 6.25 11.58
C ASP A 64 -20.94 6.50 11.88
N SER A 65 -21.46 5.83 12.90
CA SER A 65 -22.87 5.92 13.28
C SER A 65 -23.19 7.13 14.17
N PHE A 66 -22.19 7.93 14.57
CA PHE A 66 -22.34 8.95 15.62
C PHE A 66 -21.82 10.35 15.27
N GLU A 67 -20.74 10.50 14.49
CA GLU A 67 -20.15 11.81 14.14
C GLU A 67 -20.23 12.20 12.65
N GLY A 68 -20.81 11.34 11.79
CA GLY A 68 -21.04 11.65 10.36
C GLY A 68 -19.76 11.67 9.52
N ASP A 69 -18.78 10.86 9.91
CA ASP A 69 -17.47 10.78 9.27
C ASP A 69 -17.55 10.06 7.91
N ILE A 70 -17.08 10.75 6.86
CA ILE A 70 -17.19 10.27 5.48
C ILE A 70 -15.94 9.48 5.09
N CYS A 71 -16.14 8.18 4.89
CA CYS A 71 -15.24 7.32 4.12
C CYS A 71 -15.18 7.81 2.68
N SER A 72 -14.00 7.75 2.07
CA SER A 72 -13.86 7.87 0.62
C SER A 72 -13.11 6.68 0.03
N GLY A 73 -13.38 6.34 -1.22
CA GLY A 73 -12.57 5.40 -1.97
C GLY A 73 -12.68 5.68 -3.45
N PHE A 74 -11.57 5.59 -4.17
CA PHE A 74 -11.56 5.83 -5.60
C PHE A 74 -10.79 4.76 -6.38
N THR A 75 -11.21 4.59 -7.62
CA THR A 75 -10.49 3.84 -8.63
C THR A 75 -10.08 4.77 -9.77
N ALA A 76 -8.85 4.61 -10.26
CA ALA A 76 -8.30 5.40 -11.34
C ALA A 76 -7.57 4.49 -12.35
N VAL A 77 -7.74 4.77 -13.63
CA VAL A 77 -6.96 4.11 -14.69
C VAL A 77 -5.63 4.85 -14.83
N MET A 78 -4.53 4.11 -14.83
CA MET A 78 -3.15 4.61 -14.83
C MET A 78 -2.40 4.09 -16.08
N PRO A 79 -2.59 4.69 -17.28
CA PRO A 79 -2.05 4.16 -18.53
C PRO A 79 -0.52 4.00 -18.53
N ARG A 80 0.19 4.98 -17.93
CA ARG A 80 1.67 4.95 -17.78
C ARG A 80 2.18 3.70 -17.06
N TYR A 81 1.41 3.18 -16.10
CA TYR A 81 1.75 1.98 -15.33
C TYR A 81 1.00 0.73 -15.81
N LYS A 82 0.18 0.83 -16.86
CA LYS A 82 -0.73 -0.22 -17.36
C LYS A 82 -1.58 -0.86 -16.25
N ALA A 83 -2.01 -0.03 -15.29
CA ALA A 83 -2.63 -0.48 -14.04
C ALA A 83 -3.95 0.24 -13.75
N ILE A 84 -4.73 -0.33 -12.82
CA ILE A 84 -5.82 0.35 -12.14
C ILE A 84 -5.35 0.61 -10.71
N ALA A 85 -5.33 1.88 -10.31
CA ALA A 85 -5.10 2.25 -8.92
C ALA A 85 -6.42 2.14 -8.14
N MET A 86 -6.35 1.57 -6.93
CA MET A 86 -7.42 1.58 -5.94
C MET A 86 -6.86 2.23 -4.69
N SER A 87 -7.55 3.24 -4.16
CA SER A 87 -7.12 4.01 -3.00
C SER A 87 -8.34 4.40 -2.17
N PHE A 88 -8.19 4.47 -0.84
CA PHE A 88 -9.30 4.65 0.09
C PHE A 88 -8.92 5.68 1.20
N ARG A 89 -9.88 6.18 1.98
CA ARG A 89 -9.71 7.02 3.20
C ARG A 89 -10.82 6.71 4.21
N PHE A 90 -10.57 6.79 5.52
CA PHE A 90 -11.58 7.17 6.53
C PHE A 90 -11.01 7.91 7.77
N LEU A 91 -11.86 8.70 8.44
CA LEU A 91 -11.71 9.18 9.83
C LEU A 91 -12.75 8.39 10.66
N LEU A 92 -12.50 7.85 11.86
CA LEU A 92 -11.33 7.80 12.73
C LEU A 92 -10.26 6.76 12.27
N PHE A 93 -9.05 7.21 11.85
CA PHE A 93 -7.82 6.41 11.58
C PHE A 93 -7.77 5.42 10.36
N VAL A 94 -7.98 5.81 9.09
CA VAL A 94 -8.12 4.82 7.98
C VAL A 94 -7.55 5.22 6.57
N THR A 95 -6.83 4.28 5.92
CA THR A 95 -6.28 4.11 4.53
C THR A 95 -5.44 5.18 3.80
N GLY A 96 -4.50 4.79 2.91
CA GLY A 96 -3.75 3.51 2.91
C GLY A 96 -2.72 3.52 4.04
N HIS A 97 -2.47 4.73 4.52
CA HIS A 97 -2.17 5.13 5.88
C HIS A 97 -3.17 4.60 6.92
N SER A 98 -2.77 3.88 7.98
CA SER A 98 -3.65 3.34 9.04
C SER A 98 -4.56 2.17 8.61
N LEU A 99 -5.74 1.99 9.25
CA LEU A 99 -6.63 0.81 9.13
C LEU A 99 -6.83 0.34 7.70
N GLY A 100 -7.11 1.22 6.75
CA GLY A 100 -7.40 0.74 5.41
C GLY A 100 -6.16 0.39 4.57
N GLY A 101 -4.95 0.49 5.12
CA GLY A 101 -3.85 -0.38 4.67
C GLY A 101 -4.20 -1.86 4.90
N ALA A 102 -4.89 -2.19 6.00
CA ALA A 102 -5.53 -3.50 6.20
C ALA A 102 -6.64 -3.76 5.17
N MET A 103 -7.51 -2.79 4.86
CA MET A 103 -8.52 -2.95 3.79
C MET A 103 -7.88 -3.18 2.42
N ALA A 104 -6.81 -2.45 2.08
CA ALA A 104 -6.05 -2.66 0.85
C ALA A 104 -5.37 -4.05 0.83
N SER A 105 -4.87 -4.51 1.98
CA SER A 105 -4.32 -5.86 2.15
C SER A 105 -5.37 -6.96 1.94
N LEU A 106 -6.56 -6.81 2.55
CA LEU A 106 -7.69 -7.71 2.36
C LEU A 106 -8.20 -7.70 0.91
N ALA A 107 -8.29 -6.53 0.28
CA ALA A 107 -8.68 -6.41 -1.13
C ALA A 107 -7.67 -7.08 -2.06
N ALA A 108 -6.37 -6.91 -1.82
CA ALA A 108 -5.32 -7.57 -2.59
C ALA A 108 -5.36 -9.10 -2.42
N SER A 109 -5.49 -9.61 -1.18
CA SER A 109 -5.71 -11.04 -0.91
C SER A 109 -6.95 -11.57 -1.64
N TYR A 110 -8.06 -10.83 -1.61
CA TYR A 110 -9.32 -11.24 -2.24
C TYR A 110 -9.20 -11.31 -3.76
N LEU A 111 -8.63 -10.29 -4.40
CA LEU A 111 -8.44 -10.24 -5.86
C LEU A 111 -7.62 -11.42 -6.39
N VAL A 112 -6.57 -11.82 -5.66
CA VAL A 112 -5.73 -12.97 -6.05
C VAL A 112 -6.38 -14.30 -5.67
N ALA A 113 -7.01 -14.42 -4.49
CA ALA A 113 -7.67 -15.66 -4.05
C ALA A 113 -8.85 -16.06 -4.94
N THR A 114 -9.57 -15.08 -5.49
CA THR A 114 -10.70 -15.29 -6.40
C THR A 114 -10.30 -15.43 -7.87
N GLY A 115 -9.00 -15.28 -8.20
CA GLY A 115 -8.51 -15.30 -9.59
C GLY A 115 -8.90 -14.06 -10.41
N LEU A 116 -9.44 -13.01 -9.81
CA LEU A 116 -9.76 -11.74 -10.47
C LEU A 116 -8.50 -10.96 -10.91
N ALA A 117 -7.36 -11.22 -10.26
CA ALA A 117 -6.06 -10.71 -10.68
C ALA A 117 -4.95 -11.76 -10.44
N GLU A 118 -3.95 -11.79 -11.32
CA GLU A 118 -2.74 -12.58 -11.10
C GLU A 118 -1.86 -11.93 -10.02
N ARG A 119 -1.27 -12.75 -9.14
CA ARG A 119 -0.35 -12.34 -8.06
C ARG A 119 0.80 -11.41 -8.48
N SER A 120 1.28 -11.55 -9.72
CA SER A 120 2.38 -10.77 -10.30
C SER A 120 1.93 -9.39 -10.84
N LYS A 121 0.62 -9.20 -11.02
CA LYS A 121 0.00 -7.97 -11.54
C LYS A 121 -0.54 -7.07 -10.42
N VAL A 122 -0.64 -7.57 -9.19
CA VAL A 122 -1.06 -6.81 -8.01
C VAL A 122 0.18 -6.22 -7.32
N LYS A 123 0.17 -4.91 -7.09
CA LYS A 123 1.19 -4.20 -6.28
C LYS A 123 0.53 -3.51 -5.11
N LEU A 124 0.78 -4.02 -3.91
CA LEU A 124 0.30 -3.44 -2.67
C LEU A 124 1.40 -2.64 -1.99
N VAL A 125 1.13 -1.36 -1.71
CA VAL A 125 1.90 -0.55 -0.76
C VAL A 125 0.94 0.16 0.18
N THR A 126 1.20 0.06 1.47
CA THR A 126 0.42 0.72 2.52
C THR A 126 1.30 1.65 3.35
N SER A 127 0.70 2.45 4.21
CA SER A 127 1.40 3.29 5.18
C SER A 127 0.77 3.08 6.55
N GLY A 128 1.52 3.09 7.65
CA GLY A 128 0.94 3.02 9.00
C GLY A 128 -0.02 1.84 9.27
N GLN A 129 0.02 0.76 8.48
CA GLN A 129 -0.99 -0.31 8.50
C GLN A 129 -0.94 -1.10 9.83
N PRO A 130 -2.08 -1.36 10.51
CA PRO A 130 -2.13 -2.24 11.67
C PRO A 130 -2.12 -3.74 11.30
N ARG A 131 -1.95 -4.65 12.29
CA ARG A 131 -2.14 -6.10 12.08
C ARG A 131 -3.54 -6.33 11.50
N THR A 132 -3.59 -6.97 10.34
CA THR A 132 -4.79 -7.14 9.51
C THR A 132 -5.44 -8.52 9.68
N GLY A 133 -4.71 -9.46 10.27
CA GLY A 133 -5.14 -10.82 10.52
C GLY A 133 -4.18 -11.51 11.50
N ASP A 134 -4.36 -12.81 11.68
CA ASP A 134 -3.48 -13.64 12.50
C ASP A 134 -2.17 -14.02 11.77
N LYS A 135 -1.35 -14.83 12.44
CA LYS A 135 -0.08 -15.32 11.86
C LYS A 135 -0.29 -16.15 10.59
N LEU A 136 -1.40 -16.88 10.47
CA LEU A 136 -1.71 -17.69 9.30
C LEU A 136 -2.10 -16.81 8.10
N PHE A 137 -2.93 -15.79 8.34
CA PHE A 137 -3.24 -14.75 7.34
C PHE A 137 -1.97 -14.05 6.87
N ALA A 138 -1.08 -13.65 7.79
CA ALA A 138 0.17 -12.98 7.42
C ALA A 138 1.04 -13.85 6.52
N LEU A 139 1.34 -15.10 6.92
CA LEU A 139 2.10 -16.06 6.10
C LEU A 139 1.45 -16.33 4.75
N ASN A 140 0.12 -16.45 4.70
CA ASN A 140 -0.60 -16.64 3.44
C ASN A 140 -0.52 -15.40 2.55
N HIS A 141 -0.76 -14.20 3.09
CA HIS A 141 -0.69 -12.94 2.35
C HIS A 141 0.72 -12.67 1.78
N ASP A 142 1.76 -12.87 2.58
CA ASP A 142 3.17 -12.74 2.19
C ASP A 142 3.54 -13.74 1.08
N SER A 143 3.00 -14.96 1.12
CA SER A 143 3.22 -15.97 0.07
C SER A 143 2.31 -15.82 -1.15
N GLN A 144 1.21 -15.06 -1.04
CA GLN A 144 0.18 -14.92 -2.08
C GLN A 144 0.48 -13.80 -3.08
N LEU A 145 1.17 -12.73 -2.65
CA LEU A 145 1.48 -11.55 -3.48
C LEU A 145 2.97 -11.49 -3.83
N ASP A 146 3.30 -11.16 -5.08
CA ASP A 146 4.70 -10.97 -5.49
C ASP A 146 5.23 -9.56 -5.14
N PHE A 147 4.34 -8.65 -4.73
CA PHE A 147 4.66 -7.28 -4.35
C PHE A 147 3.69 -6.79 -3.26
N SER A 148 4.11 -6.93 -2.00
CA SER A 148 3.41 -6.40 -0.83
C SER A 148 4.42 -5.73 0.11
N TYR A 149 4.21 -4.44 0.41
CA TYR A 149 5.09 -3.68 1.29
C TYR A 149 4.30 -2.74 2.21
N ARG A 150 4.60 -2.77 3.52
CA ARG A 150 4.10 -1.81 4.51
C ARG A 150 5.15 -0.75 4.80
N VAL A 151 4.82 0.51 4.56
CA VAL A 151 5.63 1.67 4.99
C VAL A 151 5.15 2.12 6.37
N THR A 152 6.06 2.55 7.24
CA THR A 152 5.71 3.00 8.61
C THR A 152 6.62 4.17 9.02
N HIS A 153 6.15 5.15 9.77
CA HIS A 153 6.95 6.32 10.12
C HIS A 153 7.33 6.39 11.61
N TRP A 154 8.61 6.12 11.90
CA TRP A 154 9.25 6.31 13.22
C TRP A 154 8.41 5.78 14.40
N HIS A 155 7.92 6.67 15.27
CA HIS A 155 7.14 6.35 16.46
C HIS A 155 5.63 6.12 16.19
N ASP A 156 5.17 6.10 14.93
CA ASP A 156 3.77 5.87 14.55
C ASP A 156 3.17 4.66 15.28
N ILE A 157 2.21 4.89 16.17
CA ILE A 157 1.61 3.86 17.03
C ILE A 157 0.90 2.73 16.26
N VAL A 158 0.30 3.01 15.11
CA VAL A 158 -0.61 2.08 14.43
C VAL A 158 0.10 0.86 13.81
N PRO A 159 1.27 1.01 13.15
CA PRO A 159 2.10 -0.09 12.72
C PRO A 159 3.07 -0.60 13.79
N HIS A 160 2.95 -0.29 15.09
CA HIS A 160 3.59 -1.10 16.18
C HIS A 160 2.83 -2.41 16.45
N ILE A 161 2.13 -2.79 15.40
CA ILE A 161 1.34 -3.95 15.16
C ILE A 161 1.74 -4.38 13.70
N PRO A 162 3.00 -4.80 13.36
CA PRO A 162 4.37 -4.26 13.66
C PRO A 162 5.24 -3.92 12.40
N VAL A 163 6.23 -2.99 12.49
CA VAL A 163 7.46 -2.83 11.65
C VAL A 163 7.34 -2.16 10.25
N PHE A 164 8.25 -1.26 9.74
CA PHE A 164 9.24 -0.28 10.31
C PHE A 164 9.90 0.66 9.23
N TYR A 165 10.37 1.89 9.60
CA TYR A 165 11.47 2.68 8.95
C TYR A 165 12.05 3.80 9.88
N GLN A 166 13.22 4.38 9.55
CA GLN A 166 13.95 5.41 10.34
C GLN A 166 13.33 6.83 10.32
N GLN A 167 13.78 7.69 11.26
CA GLN A 167 13.26 9.04 11.52
C GLN A 167 13.34 9.99 10.30
N GLY A 168 12.23 10.71 10.02
CA GLY A 168 12.17 11.77 9.02
C GLY A 168 12.08 11.32 7.56
N MET A 169 12.22 10.02 7.27
CA MET A 169 12.23 9.43 5.92
C MET A 169 13.07 10.23 4.88
N PRO A 170 14.35 10.57 5.17
CA PRO A 170 15.18 11.22 4.16
C PRO A 170 15.35 10.28 2.94
N PRO A 171 15.44 10.82 1.71
CA PRO A 171 15.54 10.02 0.50
C PRO A 171 16.64 8.97 0.60
N ALA A 172 16.33 7.74 0.19
CA ALA A 172 17.22 6.58 0.23
C ALA A 172 17.73 6.10 1.61
N ASN A 173 17.32 6.69 2.75
CA ASN A 173 17.63 6.14 4.09
C ASN A 173 16.46 5.29 4.62
N PHE A 174 16.45 4.00 4.27
CA PHE A 174 15.36 3.08 4.61
C PHE A 174 15.87 1.65 4.84
N THR A 175 15.38 0.98 5.90
CA THR A 175 15.71 -0.42 6.26
C THR A 175 14.56 -1.36 5.90
N ILE A 176 14.73 -2.24 4.91
CA ILE A 176 13.76 -3.32 4.65
C ILE A 176 13.92 -4.39 5.74
N CYS A 177 12.88 -4.63 6.54
CA CYS A 177 12.90 -5.61 7.63
C CYS A 177 12.45 -6.99 7.14
N SER A 178 13.18 -8.03 7.55
CA SER A 178 12.93 -9.41 7.14
C SER A 178 12.13 -10.18 8.20
N GLY A 179 10.80 -10.07 8.14
CA GLY A 179 9.87 -10.80 9.00
C GLY A 179 8.84 -9.90 9.68
N GLY A 180 7.72 -10.50 10.10
CA GLY A 180 6.55 -9.75 10.54
C GLY A 180 6.67 -8.98 11.87
N GLU A 181 7.63 -9.32 12.75
CA GLU A 181 7.72 -8.85 14.14
C GLU A 181 9.19 -8.54 14.56
N ASP A 182 10.01 -7.94 13.68
CA ASP A 182 11.45 -7.71 13.93
C ASP A 182 11.75 -6.61 14.98
N ASN A 183 12.53 -6.98 16.01
CA ASN A 183 12.97 -6.11 17.10
C ASN A 183 14.07 -5.11 16.71
N ASN A 184 14.81 -5.33 15.62
CA ASN A 184 15.76 -4.34 15.07
C ASN A 184 15.04 -3.20 14.31
N CYS A 185 13.72 -3.30 14.27
CA CYS A 185 12.80 -2.48 13.53
C CYS A 185 11.74 -1.95 14.53
N SER A 186 10.48 -1.70 14.15
CA SER A 186 9.53 -0.97 15.02
C SER A 186 9.09 -1.76 16.25
N ASN A 187 9.31 -3.07 16.31
CA ASN A 187 8.98 -3.83 17.52
C ASN A 187 9.95 -3.53 18.69
N GLY A 188 11.09 -2.88 18.40
CA GLY A 188 12.05 -2.40 19.42
C GLY A 188 11.80 -0.99 19.95
N VAL A 189 10.71 -0.32 19.55
CA VAL A 189 10.42 1.09 19.90
C VAL A 189 9.36 1.16 21.00
N TRP A 190 9.70 1.83 22.11
CA TRP A 190 8.92 1.82 23.36
C TRP A 190 8.13 3.12 23.63
N HIS A 191 8.35 4.17 22.84
CA HIS A 191 7.65 5.45 22.93
C HIS A 191 6.97 5.74 21.59
N THR A 192 5.64 5.71 21.57
CA THR A 192 4.84 5.88 20.34
C THR A 192 4.16 7.25 20.26
N SER A 193 3.73 7.62 19.04
CA SER A 193 3.34 8.98 18.67
C SER A 193 2.23 8.98 17.62
N ILE A 194 1.17 9.74 17.88
CA ILE A 194 0.09 10.00 16.91
C ILE A 194 0.52 11.08 15.90
N SER A 195 1.52 11.91 16.23
CA SER A 195 2.04 12.92 15.30
C SER A 195 2.76 12.26 14.13
N ASP A 196 3.56 11.24 14.41
CA ASP A 196 4.34 10.52 13.39
C ASP A 196 3.47 9.65 12.50
N HIS A 197 2.33 9.18 13.01
CA HIS A 197 1.26 8.66 12.17
C HIS A 197 0.82 9.70 11.13
N ARG A 198 0.49 10.93 11.52
CA ARG A 198 -0.10 11.91 10.60
C ARG A 198 0.83 12.42 9.49
N GLN A 199 2.14 12.14 9.54
CA GLN A 199 3.15 12.66 8.63
C GLN A 199 3.96 11.54 7.96
N TYR A 200 4.02 11.52 6.63
CA TYR A 200 4.83 10.57 5.85
C TYR A 200 5.58 11.34 4.76
N PHE A 201 6.84 10.97 4.50
CA PHE A 201 7.70 11.65 3.52
C PHE A 201 7.77 13.18 3.70
N SER A 202 7.86 13.62 4.95
CA SER A 202 7.80 15.04 5.40
C SER A 202 6.45 15.76 5.18
N GLN A 203 5.44 15.11 4.60
CA GLN A 203 4.12 15.68 4.30
C GLN A 203 3.05 15.20 5.29
N LEU A 204 2.21 16.11 5.79
CA LEU A 204 0.99 15.73 6.52
C LEU A 204 -0.01 15.16 5.52
N VAL A 205 -0.31 13.86 5.62
CA VAL A 205 -1.01 13.08 4.56
C VAL A 205 -2.33 13.73 4.15
N SER A 206 -3.14 14.14 5.14
CA SER A 206 -4.42 14.78 4.92
C SER A 206 -4.31 16.16 4.27
N GLN A 207 -3.35 16.99 4.70
CA GLN A 207 -3.15 18.33 4.14
C GLN A 207 -2.58 18.29 2.72
N TYR A 208 -1.63 17.38 2.47
CA TYR A 208 -1.03 17.19 1.15
C TYR A 208 -2.09 16.74 0.14
N GLY A 209 -2.93 15.76 0.51
CA GLY A 209 -4.10 15.37 -0.27
C GLY A 209 -5.08 16.51 -0.52
N ALA A 210 -5.50 17.20 0.55
CA ALA A 210 -6.45 18.32 0.48
C ALA A 210 -5.96 19.50 -0.37
N ARG A 211 -4.64 19.77 -0.38
CA ARG A 211 -4.01 20.79 -1.24
C ARG A 211 -3.90 20.39 -2.71
N GLY A 212 -4.20 19.14 -3.08
CA GLY A 212 -4.04 18.65 -4.46
C GLY A 212 -2.64 18.09 -4.75
N CYS A 213 -1.92 17.67 -3.72
CA CYS A 213 -0.58 17.10 -3.76
C CYS A 213 0.51 18.06 -4.30
N TYR A 214 0.47 19.32 -3.83
CA TYR A 214 1.55 20.32 -3.94
C TYR A 214 2.26 20.49 -2.58
#